data_AF-A0A530AAB5-F1
#
_entry.id   AF-A0A530AAB5-F1
#
_cell.length_a   1.000
_cell.length_b   1.000
_cell.length_c   1.000
_cell.angle_alpha   90.00
_cell.angle_beta   90.00
_cell.angle_gamma   90.00
#
_symmetry.space_group_name_H-M   'P 1'
#
loop_
_entity.id
_entity.type
_entity.pdbx_description
1 polymer ?
#
loop_
_entity_poly.entity_id
_entity_poly.type
_entity_poly.pdbx_seq_one_letter_code
_entity_poly.pdbx_strand_id
1 'polypeptide(L)'
;MKDAGDIITPIEPSRKLSDAIRDVKNAFADRDDVVVDMREAHRMRLDLLAAELAPVFADVPADMDYFDFAISSGLQPRLWIDAVSHVAMGRDRRTYRFLKDTRVGRVVLAESTEMKAVADAVTRYVAERVVERQRMM
;
A
#
# COMPACT_ATOMS: atom_id res chain seq x y z
N MET A 1 38.49 -65.41 13.04
CA MET A 1 37.23 -65.73 13.73
C MET A 1 36.64 -64.43 14.25
N LYS A 2 35.49 -64.01 13.67
CA LYS A 2 34.43 -63.15 14.21
C LYS A 2 34.80 -61.72 14.65
N ASP A 3 34.41 -60.71 13.85
CA ASP A 3 33.14 -59.95 13.94
C ASP A 3 33.25 -58.85 14.99
N ALA A 4 33.37 -57.59 14.59
CA ALA A 4 32.29 -56.69 14.15
C ALA A 4 31.85 -55.78 15.30
N GLY A 5 31.73 -54.48 15.02
CA GLY A 5 31.32 -53.50 16.00
C GLY A 5 31.56 -52.08 15.50
N ASP A 6 31.22 -51.83 14.23
CA ASP A 6 31.08 -50.50 13.68
C ASP A 6 30.10 -49.74 14.59
N ILE A 7 30.60 -48.76 15.36
CA ILE A 7 29.74 -47.93 16.21
C ILE A 7 29.13 -46.88 15.27
N ILE A 8 28.12 -47.32 14.52
CA ILE A 8 27.27 -46.44 13.73
C ILE A 8 26.62 -45.49 14.73
N THR A 9 27.08 -44.24 14.73
CA THR A 9 26.47 -43.18 15.53
C THR A 9 25.03 -43.01 15.05
N PRO A 10 24.03 -42.95 15.94
CA PRO A 10 22.63 -42.88 15.53
C PRO A 10 22.41 -41.73 14.56
N ILE A 11 21.79 -42.04 13.41
CA ILE A 11 21.31 -41.05 12.44
C ILE A 11 20.50 -40.01 13.23
N GLU A 12 20.92 -38.75 13.17
CA GLU A 12 20.18 -37.64 13.79
C GLU A 12 18.70 -37.76 13.39
N PRO A 13 17.79 -37.67 14.36
CA PRO A 13 16.41 -38.05 14.14
C PRO A 13 15.84 -37.21 13.01
N SER A 14 15.30 -37.90 11.99
CA SER A 14 14.41 -37.30 11.00
C SER A 14 13.50 -36.31 11.71
N ARG A 15 13.62 -35.00 11.40
CA ARG A 15 12.77 -33.96 12.00
C ARG A 15 11.34 -34.46 11.93
N LYS A 16 10.68 -34.64 13.08
CA LYS A 16 9.29 -35.08 13.10
C LYS A 16 8.49 -34.12 12.23
N LEU A 17 7.64 -34.65 11.37
CA LEU A 17 6.82 -33.83 10.48
C LEU A 17 6.02 -32.77 11.25
N SER A 18 5.60 -33.06 12.48
CA SER A 18 4.95 -32.10 13.38
C SER A 18 5.80 -30.86 13.66
N ASP A 19 7.09 -31.05 13.87
CA ASP A 19 8.03 -29.97 14.23
C ASP A 19 8.30 -29.13 12.98
N ALA A 20 8.54 -29.79 11.84
CA ALA A 20 8.68 -29.11 10.55
C ALA A 20 7.40 -28.31 10.17
N ILE A 21 6.20 -28.86 10.40
CA ILE A 21 4.94 -28.15 10.18
C ILE A 21 4.82 -26.94 11.11
N ARG A 22 5.23 -27.07 12.38
CA ARG A 22 5.20 -25.97 13.36
C ARG A 22 6.14 -24.85 12.95
N ASP A 23 7.37 -25.18 12.55
CA ASP A 23 8.35 -24.21 12.06
C ASP A 23 7.83 -23.45 10.84
N VAL A 24 7.22 -24.18 9.89
CA VAL A 24 6.62 -23.57 8.69
C VAL A 24 5.44 -22.66 9.07
N LYS A 25 4.55 -23.07 9.98
CA LYS A 25 3.43 -22.24 10.44
C LYS A 25 3.91 -20.95 11.12
N ASN A 26 4.94 -21.04 11.96
CA ASN A 26 5.52 -19.85 12.59
C ASN A 26 6.12 -18.91 11.54
N ALA A 27 6.86 -19.44 10.56
CA ALA A 27 7.42 -18.62 9.48
C ALA A 27 6.33 -17.94 8.62
N PHE A 28 5.16 -18.56 8.44
CA PHE A 28 4.01 -17.91 7.81
C PHE A 28 3.42 -16.80 8.69
N ALA A 29 3.23 -17.06 9.98
CA ALA A 29 2.74 -16.05 10.92
C ALA A 29 3.68 -14.82 10.98
N ASP A 30 5.00 -15.03 11.11
CA ASP A 30 5.98 -13.95 11.14
C ASP A 30 5.94 -13.10 9.86
N ARG A 31 5.72 -13.73 8.70
CA ARG A 31 5.60 -13.03 7.41
C ARG A 31 4.30 -12.23 7.33
N ASP A 32 3.20 -12.77 7.83
CA ASP A 32 1.89 -12.11 7.83
C ASP A 32 1.91 -10.88 8.76
N ASP A 33 2.53 -10.99 9.94
CA ASP A 33 2.73 -9.88 10.88
C ASP A 33 3.50 -8.73 10.21
N VAL A 34 4.60 -9.04 9.51
CA VAL A 34 5.37 -8.03 8.75
C VAL A 34 4.51 -7.37 7.66
N VAL A 35 3.60 -8.11 7.01
CA VAL A 35 2.69 -7.54 6.01
C VAL A 35 1.66 -6.61 6.63
N VAL A 36 1.15 -6.95 7.81
CA VAL A 36 0.23 -6.10 8.57
C VAL A 36 0.91 -4.81 8.99
N ASP A 37 2.11 -4.89 9.58
CA ASP A 37 2.88 -3.71 9.98
C ASP A 37 3.18 -2.78 8.79
N MET A 38 3.57 -3.36 7.65
CA MET A 38 3.79 -2.60 6.42
C MET A 38 2.53 -1.89 5.95
N ARG A 39 1.38 -2.58 5.97
CA ARG A 39 0.09 -2.01 5.59
C ARG A 39 -0.26 -0.85 6.50
N GLU A 40 -0.08 -0.99 7.81
CA GLU A 40 -0.37 0.05 8.80
C GLU A 40 0.54 1.27 8.63
N ALA A 41 1.84 1.05 8.41
CA ALA A 41 2.77 2.13 8.11
C ALA A 41 2.39 2.91 6.84
N HIS A 42 1.99 2.20 5.77
CA HIS A 42 1.50 2.82 4.55
C HIS A 42 0.21 3.61 4.80
N ARG A 43 -0.72 3.04 5.56
CA ARG A 43 -1.99 3.66 5.91
C ARG A 43 -1.75 4.97 6.67
N MET A 44 -0.93 4.95 7.72
CA MET A 44 -0.59 6.14 8.51
C MET A 44 -0.03 7.28 7.65
N ARG A 45 0.86 6.97 6.69
CA ARG A 45 1.40 7.99 5.79
C ARG A 45 0.34 8.60 4.88
N LEU A 46 -0.60 7.79 4.39
CA LEU A 46 -1.72 8.28 3.60
C LEU A 46 -2.72 9.08 4.44
N ASP A 47 -2.95 8.69 5.70
CA ASP A 47 -3.79 9.48 6.63
C ASP A 47 -3.16 10.86 6.89
N LEU A 48 -1.83 10.95 7.03
CA LEU A 48 -1.13 12.25 7.14
C LEU A 48 -1.28 13.10 5.88
N LEU A 49 -1.16 12.50 4.70
CA LEU A 49 -1.39 13.21 3.43
C LEU A 49 -2.85 13.67 3.29
N ALA A 50 -3.81 12.84 3.71
CA ALA A 50 -5.22 13.22 3.70
C ALA A 50 -5.52 14.36 4.68
N ALA A 51 -4.87 14.38 5.85
CA ALA A 51 -4.97 15.49 6.79
C ALA A 51 -4.41 16.79 6.21
N GLU A 52 -3.28 16.73 5.51
CA GLU A 52 -2.70 17.87 4.78
C GLU A 52 -3.65 18.40 3.69
N LEU A 53 -4.36 17.50 3.00
CA LEU A 53 -5.30 17.83 1.93
C LEU A 53 -6.71 18.19 2.45
N ALA A 54 -6.99 18.05 3.75
CA ALA A 54 -8.32 18.28 4.30
C ALA A 54 -8.90 19.68 3.99
N PRO A 55 -8.11 20.79 4.02
CA PRO A 55 -8.61 22.10 3.60
C PRO A 55 -9.04 22.13 2.13
N VAL A 56 -8.28 21.46 1.26
CA VAL A 56 -8.59 21.38 -0.18
C VAL A 56 -9.87 20.58 -0.43
N PHE A 57 -10.05 19.47 0.30
CA PHE A 57 -11.27 18.67 0.21
C PHE A 57 -12.50 19.44 0.68
N ALA A 58 -12.35 20.29 1.70
CA ALA A 58 -13.43 21.12 2.23
C ALA A 58 -13.87 22.23 1.25
N ASP A 59 -12.99 22.68 0.36
CA ASP A 59 -13.29 23.70 -0.66
C ASP A 59 -14.03 23.13 -1.89
N VAL A 60 -14.18 21.81 -1.99
CA VAL A 60 -14.93 21.18 -3.10
C VAL A 60 -16.44 21.36 -2.89
N PRO A 61 -17.18 21.85 -3.90
CA PRO A 61 -18.63 21.97 -3.82
C PRO A 61 -19.32 20.63 -3.50
N ALA A 62 -20.25 20.64 -2.53
CA ALA A 62 -20.92 19.43 -2.05
C ALA A 62 -21.83 18.74 -3.10
N ASP A 63 -22.23 19.46 -4.16
CA ASP A 63 -22.98 18.92 -5.30
C ASP A 63 -22.08 18.21 -6.34
N MET A 64 -20.77 18.15 -6.09
CA MET A 64 -19.79 17.54 -6.98
C MET A 64 -19.48 16.11 -6.55
N ASP A 65 -20.37 15.17 -6.89
CA ASP A 65 -20.23 13.72 -6.64
C ASP A 65 -19.09 13.03 -7.44
N TYR A 66 -18.17 13.81 -8.03
CA TYR A 66 -17.07 13.29 -8.84
C TYR A 66 -15.91 12.77 -7.97
N PHE A 67 -15.76 13.28 -6.75
CA PHE A 67 -14.62 12.98 -5.87
C PHE A 67 -14.99 12.01 -4.74
N ASP A 68 -14.03 11.18 -4.34
CA ASP A 68 -14.23 10.13 -3.32
C ASP A 68 -13.58 10.48 -1.96
N PHE A 69 -12.41 11.11 -1.97
CA PHE A 69 -11.59 11.48 -0.79
C PHE A 69 -11.55 10.43 0.35
N ALA A 70 -11.31 9.17 -0.01
CA ALA A 70 -11.36 8.04 0.91
C ALA A 70 -10.09 7.19 0.87
N ILE A 71 -9.63 6.69 2.02
CA ILE A 71 -8.50 5.76 2.06
C ILE A 71 -9.00 4.33 2.19
N SER A 72 -8.57 3.45 1.29
CA SER A 72 -8.95 2.03 1.29
C SER A 72 -8.32 1.24 2.45
N SER A 73 -9.00 0.17 2.90
CA SER A 73 -8.54 -0.74 3.96
C SER A 73 -7.76 -1.98 3.48
N GLY A 74 -7.58 -2.14 2.16
CA GLY A 74 -6.91 -3.30 1.58
C GLY A 74 -5.41 -3.42 1.92
N LEU A 75 -4.80 -4.54 1.52
CA LEU A 75 -3.37 -4.83 1.70
C LEU A 75 -2.43 -3.75 1.13
N GLN A 76 -2.88 -3.04 0.10
CA GLN A 76 -2.21 -1.86 -0.45
C GLN A 76 -3.15 -0.66 -0.29
N PRO A 77 -3.08 0.04 0.86
CA PRO A 77 -3.88 1.24 1.07
C PRO A 77 -3.63 2.29 -0.02
N ARG A 78 -4.70 2.95 -0.45
CA ARG A 78 -4.70 4.04 -1.43
C ARG A 78 -5.59 5.15 -0.92
N LEU A 79 -5.16 6.40 -1.05
CA LEU A 79 -6.00 7.58 -0.89
C LEU A 79 -6.66 7.86 -2.26
N TRP A 80 -7.94 7.54 -2.39
CA TRP A 80 -8.73 7.82 -3.58
C TRP A 80 -9.09 9.30 -3.64
N ILE A 81 -8.91 9.88 -4.82
CA ILE A 81 -9.29 11.26 -5.13
C ILE A 81 -10.57 11.26 -5.95
N ASP A 82 -10.61 10.44 -7.00
CA ASP A 82 -11.80 10.16 -7.82
C ASP A 82 -11.76 8.70 -8.28
N ALA A 83 -12.77 8.29 -9.06
CA ALA A 83 -12.96 6.92 -9.53
C ALA A 83 -11.75 6.32 -10.29
N VAL A 84 -10.83 7.14 -10.79
CA VAL A 84 -9.67 6.67 -11.58
C VAL A 84 -8.32 7.18 -11.04
N SER A 85 -8.31 8.04 -10.03
CA SER A 85 -7.11 8.73 -9.55
C SER A 85 -6.92 8.55 -8.05
N HIS A 86 -5.71 8.19 -7.64
CA HIS A 86 -5.39 7.91 -6.25
C HIS A 86 -3.91 8.12 -5.93
N VAL A 87 -3.61 8.36 -4.66
CA VAL A 87 -2.24 8.34 -4.14
C VAL A 87 -1.97 7.00 -3.47
N ALA A 88 -0.84 6.38 -3.81
CA ALA A 88 -0.36 5.16 -3.18
C ALA A 88 1.09 5.32 -2.70
N MET A 89 1.48 4.52 -1.70
CA MET A 89 2.88 4.42 -1.32
C MET A 89 3.67 3.57 -2.32
N GLY A 90 4.88 4.03 -2.66
CA GLY A 90 5.87 3.29 -3.40
C GLY A 90 6.34 2.04 -2.63
N ARG A 91 7.01 1.13 -3.33
CA ARG A 91 7.56 -0.11 -2.73
C ARG A 91 8.64 0.19 -1.68
N ASP A 92 9.26 1.36 -1.77
CA ASP A 92 10.26 1.87 -0.83
C ASP A 92 9.65 2.39 0.49
N ARG A 93 8.31 2.39 0.60
CA ARG A 93 7.52 2.86 1.74
C ARG A 93 7.70 4.34 2.09
N ARG A 94 8.33 5.12 1.21
CA ARG A 94 8.66 6.54 1.45
C ARG A 94 8.07 7.43 0.38
N THR A 95 8.11 6.97 -0.86
CA THR A 95 7.67 7.74 -2.02
C THR A 95 6.16 7.71 -2.13
N TYR A 96 5.53 8.87 -2.20
CA TYR A 96 4.13 9.02 -2.59
C TYR A 96 4.03 9.01 -4.12
N ARG A 97 3.06 8.28 -4.65
CA ARG A 97 2.79 8.18 -6.09
C ARG A 97 1.35 8.57 -6.36
N PHE A 98 1.15 9.71 -7.00
CA PHE A 98 -0.17 10.12 -7.49
C PHE A 98 -0.38 9.55 -8.89
N LEU A 99 -1.37 8.68 -9.02
CA LEU A 99 -1.59 7.83 -10.17
C LEU A 99 -2.98 8.08 -10.74
N LYS A 100 -3.12 7.98 -12.06
CA LYS A 100 -4.41 8.00 -12.74
C LYS A 100 -4.50 6.84 -13.73
N ASP A 101 -5.58 6.08 -13.63
CA ASP A 101 -5.88 5.01 -14.56
C ASP A 101 -6.56 5.59 -15.80
N THR A 102 -6.04 5.23 -16.98
CA THR A 102 -6.57 5.67 -18.28
C THR A 102 -6.83 4.46 -19.17
N ARG A 103 -7.53 4.66 -20.30
CA ARG A 103 -7.80 3.59 -21.27
C ARG A 103 -6.53 2.94 -21.84
N VAL A 104 -5.42 3.67 -21.88
CA VAL A 104 -4.13 3.19 -22.40
C VAL A 104 -3.17 2.73 -21.29
N GLY A 105 -3.64 2.71 -20.05
CA GLY A 105 -2.88 2.29 -18.88
C GLY A 105 -2.76 3.39 -17.83
N ARG A 106 -1.96 3.09 -16.81
CA ARG A 106 -1.75 3.96 -15.66
C ARG A 106 -0.70 5.03 -15.96
N VAL A 107 -1.01 6.28 -15.66
CA VAL A 107 -0.07 7.40 -15.70
C VAL A 107 0.30 7.83 -14.29
N VAL A 108 1.54 8.32 -14.14
CA VAL A 108 2.03 8.94 -12.91
C VAL A 108 1.86 10.44 -13.07
N LEU A 109 1.00 11.04 -12.28
CA LEU A 109 0.76 12.49 -12.28
C LEU A 109 1.80 13.23 -11.43
N ALA A 110 2.23 12.63 -10.32
CA ALA A 110 3.33 13.11 -9.50
C ALA A 110 3.96 11.95 -8.71
N GLU A 111 5.26 12.03 -8.44
CA GLU A 111 5.99 11.06 -7.64
C GLU A 111 7.08 11.77 -6.84
N SER A 112 7.04 11.64 -5.51
CA SER A 112 8.01 12.32 -4.63
C SER A 112 8.03 11.69 -3.24
N THR A 113 9.18 11.77 -2.56
CA THR A 113 9.27 11.51 -1.12
C THR A 113 8.73 12.65 -0.27
N GLU A 114 8.62 13.85 -0.85
CA GLU A 114 8.09 15.04 -0.19
C GLU A 114 6.57 15.08 -0.27
N MET A 115 5.91 14.98 0.89
CA MET A 115 4.45 14.97 1.01
C MET A 115 3.80 16.20 0.37
N LYS A 116 4.38 17.39 0.63
CA LYS A 116 3.87 18.67 0.12
C LYS A 116 3.85 18.72 -1.41
N ALA A 117 4.87 18.19 -2.07
CA ALA A 117 4.92 18.17 -3.53
C ALA A 117 3.80 17.32 -4.15
N VAL A 118 3.42 16.22 -3.49
CA VAL A 118 2.28 15.39 -3.94
C VAL A 118 0.95 16.03 -3.55
N ALA A 119 0.85 16.66 -2.38
CA ALA A 119 -0.33 17.42 -2.00
C ALA A 119 -0.63 18.54 -3.01
N ASP A 120 0.39 19.33 -3.40
CA ASP A 120 0.25 20.40 -4.40
C ASP A 120 -0.23 19.85 -5.76
N ALA A 121 0.26 18.67 -6.16
CA ALA A 121 -0.17 18.02 -7.40
C ALA A 121 -1.62 17.53 -7.34
N VAL A 122 -2.05 16.98 -6.20
CA VAL A 122 -3.45 16.60 -5.97
C VAL A 122 -4.36 17.82 -5.98
N THR A 123 -3.96 18.90 -5.30
CA THR A 123 -4.70 20.17 -5.27
C THR A 123 -4.90 20.74 -6.67
N ARG A 124 -3.83 20.76 -7.48
CA ARG A 124 -3.92 21.20 -8.88
C ARG A 124 -4.89 20.34 -9.68
N TYR A 125 -4.79 19.02 -9.53
CA TYR A 125 -5.67 18.09 -10.22
C TYR A 125 -7.14 18.30 -9.86
N VAL A 126 -7.46 18.44 -8.57
CA VAL A 126 -8.81 18.74 -8.09
C VAL A 126 -9.31 20.05 -8.70
N ALA A 127 -8.50 21.11 -8.68
CA ALA A 127 -8.85 22.40 -9.29
C ALA A 127 -9.13 22.27 -10.80
N GLU A 128 -8.30 21.53 -11.54
CA GLU A 128 -8.50 21.27 -12.97
C GLU A 128 -9.85 20.56 -13.22
N ARG A 129 -10.18 19.53 -12.44
CA ARG A 129 -11.47 18.81 -12.57
C ARG A 129 -12.67 19.72 -12.27
N VAL A 130 -12.58 20.57 -11.25
CA VAL A 130 -13.64 21.53 -10.90
C VAL A 130 -13.88 22.50 -12.07
N VAL A 131 -12.81 23.08 -12.63
CA VAL A 131 -12.89 23.99 -13.77
C VAL A 131 -13.43 23.29 -15.02
N GLU A 132 -13.00 22.05 -15.28
CA GLU A 132 -13.51 21.27 -16.41
C GLU A 132 -15.02 21.03 -16.29
N ARG A 133 -15.53 20.66 -15.11
CA ARG A 133 -16.98 20.49 -14.89
C ARG A 133 -17.73 21.79 -15.15
N GLN A 134 -17.24 22.93 -14.65
CA GLN A 134 -17.86 24.24 -14.86
C GLN A 134 -17.94 24.65 -16.33
N ARG A 135 -17.00 24.22 -17.18
CA ARG A 135 -17.02 24.52 -18.62
C ARG A 135 -17.96 23.62 -19.43
N MET A 136 -18.35 22.48 -18.88
CA MET A 136 -19.25 21.52 -19.54
C MET A 136 -20.72 21.77 -19.20
N MET A 137 -20.99 22.62 -18.20
CA MET A 137 -22.32 23.13 -17.84
C MET A 137 -22.61 24.42 -18.60
#